data_AF-A0A939FGY5-F1
#
_entry.id   AF-A0A939FGY5-F1
#
_cell.length_a   1.000
_cell.length_b   1.000
_cell.length_c   1.000
_cell.angle_alpha   90.00
_cell.angle_beta   90.00
_cell.angle_gamma   90.00
#
_symmetry.space_group_name_H-M   'P 1'
#
loop_
_entity.id
_entity.type
_entity.pdbx_description
1 polymer ?
#
loop_
_entity_poly.entity_id
_entity_poly.type
_entity_poly.pdbx_seq_one_letter_code
_entity_poly.pdbx_strand_id
1 'polypeptide(L)'
;EIIAFDLSTGKQTGQRADAGDGYVSVPLRMDGGNVIAYKRPPYDQGGQIVSIDGDSFKETKLLENPATESVRGVERRMSPEYSELLYSQGRLYMSDVYASEPSSGDKEYLVIAFGTG
;
A
#
# COMPACT_ATOMS: atom_id res chain seq x y z
N GLU A 1 11.19 2.16 2.31
CA GLU A 1 11.26 3.58 2.71
C GLU A 1 10.79 4.48 1.56
N ILE A 2 10.36 5.71 1.85
CA ILE A 2 10.06 6.75 0.86
C ILE A 2 11.04 7.91 1.09
N ILE A 3 11.67 8.41 0.01
CA ILE A 3 12.74 9.42 0.07
C ILE A 3 12.32 10.65 -0.73
N ALA A 4 12.51 11.84 -0.17
CA ALA A 4 12.27 13.09 -0.88
C ALA A 4 13.47 13.53 -1.74
N PHE A 5 13.15 14.02 -2.93
CA PHE A 5 14.09 14.65 -3.84
C PHE A 5 13.61 16.07 -4.17
N ASP A 6 14.56 17.00 -4.18
CA ASP A 6 14.37 18.34 -4.75
C ASP A 6 14.55 18.25 -6.27
N LEU A 7 13.51 18.60 -7.02
CA LEU A 7 13.53 18.55 -8.49
C LEU A 7 14.38 19.65 -9.12
N SER A 8 14.61 20.77 -8.41
CA SER A 8 15.44 21.87 -8.91
C SER A 8 16.94 21.52 -8.86
N THR A 9 17.35 20.76 -7.85
CA THR A 9 18.75 20.36 -7.66
C THR A 9 19.04 18.91 -8.04
N GLY A 10 18.01 18.08 -8.17
CA GLY A 10 18.11 16.62 -8.37
C GLY A 10 18.64 15.87 -7.15
N LYS A 11 18.72 16.51 -5.98
CA LYS A 11 19.34 15.96 -4.77
C LYS A 11 18.29 15.53 -3.75
N GLN A 12 18.65 14.57 -2.91
CA GLN A 12 17.84 14.22 -1.75
C GLN A 12 17.77 15.40 -0.78
N THR A 13 16.59 15.63 -0.20
CA THR A 13 16.41 16.67 0.83
C THR A 13 16.93 16.22 2.21
N GLY A 14 17.22 14.92 2.36
CA GLY A 14 17.57 14.28 3.63
C GLY A 14 16.36 13.75 4.42
N GLN A 15 15.14 14.09 3.99
CA GLN A 15 13.91 13.59 4.59
C GLN A 15 13.54 12.21 4.05
N ARG A 16 13.10 11.33 4.94
CA ARG A 16 12.65 9.99 4.61
C ARG A 16 11.53 9.56 5.54
N ALA A 17 10.58 8.80 5.00
CA ALA A 17 9.60 8.06 5.78
C ALA A 17 10.01 6.58 5.78
N ASP A 18 10.31 6.06 6.95
CA ASP A 18 10.69 4.67 7.12
C ASP A 18 9.47 3.76 6.87
N ALA A 19 9.70 2.63 6.20
CA ALA A 19 8.66 1.63 6.06
C ALA A 19 8.41 0.89 7.38
N GLY A 20 9.40 0.82 8.28
CA GLY A 20 9.36 -0.01 9.47
C GLY A 20 9.74 -1.46 9.18
N ASP A 21 9.88 -2.25 10.26
CA ASP A 21 10.48 -3.58 10.22
C ASP A 21 9.77 -4.53 9.23
N GLY A 22 10.46 -4.87 8.15
CA GLY A 22 10.00 -5.83 7.16
C GLY A 22 8.91 -5.34 6.20
N TYR A 23 8.49 -4.08 6.31
CA TYR A 23 7.52 -3.47 5.39
C TYR A 23 8.20 -2.90 4.15
N VAL A 24 7.47 -2.89 3.05
CA VAL A 24 7.83 -2.15 1.83
C VAL A 24 6.78 -1.07 1.58
N SER A 25 7.21 0.19 1.60
CA SER A 25 6.32 1.33 1.32
C SER A 25 6.29 1.66 -0.17
N VAL A 26 5.08 1.77 -0.72
CA VAL A 26 4.82 2.15 -2.11
C VAL A 26 3.95 3.41 -2.14
N PRO A 27 4.45 4.55 -2.65
CA PRO A 27 3.62 5.73 -2.87
C PRO A 27 2.51 5.44 -3.88
N LEU A 28 1.28 5.84 -3.56
CA LEU A 28 0.11 5.65 -4.44
C LEU A 28 -0.28 6.95 -5.14
N ARG A 29 -0.46 8.03 -4.39
CA ARG A 29 -0.86 9.34 -4.91
C ARG A 29 -0.55 10.47 -3.94
N MET A 30 -0.60 11.69 -4.46
CA MET A 30 -0.69 12.90 -3.62
C MET A 30 -2.11 13.04 -3.05
N ASP A 31 -2.19 13.66 -1.87
CA ASP A 31 -3.42 14.10 -1.20
C ASP A 31 -3.18 15.48 -0.59
N GLY A 32 -3.42 16.53 -1.38
CA GLY A 32 -2.98 17.87 -1.03
C GLY A 32 -1.45 17.93 -0.87
N GLY A 33 -0.98 18.38 0.29
CA GLY A 33 0.44 18.39 0.65
C GLY A 33 1.00 17.04 1.13
N ASN A 34 0.16 16.01 1.24
CA ASN A 34 0.55 14.71 1.79
C ASN A 34 0.73 13.67 0.67
N VAL A 35 1.43 12.59 0.98
CA VAL A 35 1.54 11.39 0.15
C VAL A 35 0.75 10.27 0.81
N ILE A 36 -0.16 9.65 0.06
CA ILE A 36 -0.77 8.38 0.44
C ILE A 36 0.15 7.25 -0.03
N ALA A 37 0.50 6.36 0.89
CA ALA A 37 1.32 5.19 0.59
C ALA A 37 0.69 3.91 1.14
N TYR A 38 0.89 2.82 0.41
CA TYR A 38 0.61 1.47 0.87
C TYR A 38 1.87 0.85 1.44
N LYS A 39 1.78 0.30 2.65
CA LYS A 39 2.85 -0.47 3.28
C LYS A 39 2.52 -1.94 3.13
N ARG A 40 3.23 -2.60 2.22
CA ARG A 40 3.14 -4.05 2.01
C ARG A 40 3.73 -4.75 3.24
N PRO A 41 2.99 -5.66 3.88
CA PRO A 41 3.39 -6.24 5.15
C PRO A 41 4.42 -7.38 5.00
N PRO A 42 5.15 -7.70 6.08
CA PRO A 42 5.80 -9.01 6.24
C PRO A 42 4.77 -10.15 6.38
N TYR A 43 5.24 -11.40 6.47
CA TYR A 43 4.40 -12.61 6.37
C TYR A 43 3.32 -12.75 7.45
N ASP A 44 3.44 -12.07 8.59
CA ASP A 44 2.62 -12.21 9.78
C ASP A 44 1.74 -10.98 10.08
N GLN A 45 1.88 -9.89 9.32
CA GLN A 45 1.15 -8.64 9.53
C GLN A 45 0.17 -8.36 8.38
N GLY A 46 -0.72 -7.39 8.56
CA GLY A 46 -1.64 -6.91 7.51
C GLY A 46 -1.11 -5.64 6.84
N GLY A 47 -1.43 -5.43 5.57
CA GLY A 47 -1.00 -4.22 4.88
C GLY A 47 -1.65 -2.96 5.46
N GLN A 48 -0.95 -1.84 5.31
CA GLN A 48 -1.38 -0.58 5.90
C GLN A 48 -1.49 0.51 4.84
N ILE A 49 -2.44 1.41 5.02
CA ILE A 49 -2.44 2.70 4.31
C ILE A 49 -2.00 3.78 5.28
N VAL A 50 -1.05 4.59 4.84
CA VAL A 50 -0.51 5.70 5.60
C VAL A 50 -0.59 7.00 4.81
N SER A 51 -0.81 8.09 5.51
CA SER A 51 -0.55 9.45 5.02
C SER A 51 0.80 9.89 5.54
N ILE A 52 1.65 10.39 4.67
CA ILE A 52 2.93 11.01 5.00
C ILE A 52 2.80 12.50 4.73
N ASP A 53 2.97 13.30 5.78
CA ASP A 53 2.97 14.76 5.66
C ASP A 53 4.18 15.23 4.82
N GLY A 54 3.94 16.01 3.77
CA GLY A 54 5.01 16.37 2.82
C GLY A 54 6.05 17.33 3.36
N ASP A 55 5.73 18.09 4.42
CA ASP A 55 6.64 19.05 5.03
C ASP A 55 7.44 18.41 6.18
N SER A 56 6.75 17.75 7.11
CA SER A 56 7.34 17.17 8.32
C SER A 56 7.77 15.72 8.18
N PHE A 57 7.34 15.02 7.13
CA PHE A 57 7.53 13.57 6.93
C PHE A 57 6.91 12.69 8.02
N LYS A 58 6.00 13.25 8.83
CA LYS A 58 5.29 12.49 9.84
C LYS A 58 4.30 11.53 9.19
N GLU A 59 4.44 10.25 9.52
CA GLU A 59 3.51 9.20 9.09
C GLU A 59 2.27 9.16 10.02
N THR A 60 1.08 9.02 9.42
CA THR A 60 -0.19 8.75 10.12
C THR A 60 -0.85 7.54 9.48
N LYS A 61 -1.10 6.49 10.26
CA LYS A 61 -1.80 5.29 9.80
C LYS A 61 -3.30 5.57 9.64
N LEU A 62 -3.83 5.26 8.46
CA LEU A 62 -5.24 5.47 8.08
C LEU A 62 -6.05 4.17 8.06
N LEU A 63 -5.40 3.06 7.67
CA LEU A 63 -6.02 1.74 7.58
C LEU A 63 -4.98 0.67 7.89
N GLU A 64 -5.43 -0.43 8.48
CA GLU A 64 -4.68 -1.68 8.63
C GLU A 64 -5.59 -2.84 8.28
N ASN A 65 -5.16 -3.66 7.32
CA ASN A 65 -5.91 -4.82 6.86
C ASN A 65 -5.81 -5.96 7.90
N PRO A 66 -6.81 -6.85 7.98
CA PRO A 66 -6.73 -7.99 8.89
C PRO A 66 -5.52 -8.90 8.59
N ALA A 67 -4.74 -9.20 9.61
CA ALA A 67 -3.60 -10.14 9.50
C ALA A 67 -4.03 -11.62 9.54
N THR A 68 -5.20 -11.99 9.02
CA THR A 68 -5.61 -13.40 8.94
C THR A 68 -4.99 -14.06 7.71
N GLU A 69 -4.69 -15.36 7.78
CA GLU A 69 -4.06 -16.09 6.68
C GLU A 69 -4.83 -15.98 5.35
N SER A 70 -6.16 -16.08 5.40
CA SER A 70 -7.02 -15.95 4.22
C SER A 70 -6.90 -14.58 3.56
N VAL A 71 -6.94 -13.50 4.36
CA VAL A 71 -6.78 -12.12 3.87
C VAL A 71 -5.38 -11.88 3.31
N ARG A 72 -4.33 -12.27 4.06
CA ARG A 72 -2.94 -12.13 3.59
C ARG A 72 -2.69 -12.91 2.31
N GLY A 73 -3.33 -14.08 2.16
CA GLY A 73 -3.24 -14.89 0.95
C GLY A 73 -3.80 -14.18 -0.29
N VAL A 74 -4.87 -13.39 -0.15
CA VAL A 74 -5.42 -12.57 -1.25
C VAL A 74 -4.55 -11.32 -1.48
N GLU A 75 -4.23 -10.58 -0.42
CA GLU A 75 -3.41 -9.36 -0.49
C GLU A 75 -2.03 -9.61 -1.12
N ARG A 76 -1.39 -10.76 -0.82
CA ARG A 76 -0.10 -11.13 -1.39
C ARG A 76 -0.14 -11.39 -2.90
N ARG A 77 -1.28 -11.84 -3.42
CA ARG A 77 -1.51 -12.03 -4.87
C ARG A 77 -1.79 -10.72 -5.59
N MET A 78 -2.03 -9.63 -4.86
CA MET A 78 -2.24 -8.30 -5.43
C MET A 78 -1.06 -7.38 -5.14
N SER A 79 0.12 -7.71 -5.69
CA SER A 79 1.33 -6.92 -5.45
C SER A 79 1.23 -5.53 -6.09
N PRO A 80 1.64 -4.45 -5.40
CA PRO A 80 1.68 -3.11 -5.97
C PRO A 80 2.59 -2.95 -7.21
N GLU A 81 3.43 -3.94 -7.51
CA GLU A 81 4.29 -3.93 -8.72
C GLU A 81 3.52 -4.19 -10.02
N TYR A 82 2.39 -4.89 -9.96
CA TYR A 82 1.59 -5.26 -11.13
C TYR A 82 0.09 -5.02 -10.95
N SER A 83 -0.41 -4.99 -9.72
CA SER A 83 -1.82 -4.77 -9.40
C SER A 83 -2.15 -3.29 -9.30
N GLU A 84 -3.42 -2.95 -9.52
CA GLU A 84 -3.90 -1.60 -9.28
C GLU A 84 -4.34 -1.45 -7.82
N LEU A 85 -3.85 -0.41 -7.16
CA LEU A 85 -4.17 -0.07 -5.78
C LEU A 85 -4.73 1.35 -5.72
N LEU A 86 -5.96 1.49 -5.21
CA LEU A 86 -6.62 2.77 -5.03
C LEU A 86 -7.05 2.95 -3.59
N TYR A 87 -6.77 4.12 -3.01
CA TYR A 87 -7.28 4.49 -1.70
C TYR A 87 -8.17 5.73 -1.79
N SER A 88 -9.44 5.56 -1.42
CA SER A 88 -10.45 6.62 -1.45
C SER A 88 -11.49 6.39 -0.35
N GLN A 89 -11.94 7.48 0.28
CA GLN A 89 -13.03 7.47 1.27
C GLN A 89 -12.86 6.41 2.38
N GLY A 90 -11.64 6.27 2.92
CA GLY A 90 -11.36 5.31 3.99
C GLY A 90 -11.22 3.86 3.54
N ARG A 91 -11.25 3.59 2.23
CA ARG A 91 -11.20 2.25 1.65
C ARG A 91 -10.02 2.06 0.71
N LEU A 92 -9.33 0.94 0.88
CA LEU A 92 -8.33 0.43 -0.06
C LEU A 92 -9.02 -0.56 -1.00
N TYR A 93 -8.85 -0.35 -2.30
CA TYR A 93 -9.24 -1.26 -3.37
C TYR A 93 -7.97 -1.81 -3.98
N MET A 94 -7.91 -3.13 -4.16
CA MET A 94 -6.83 -3.80 -4.86
C MET A 94 -7.46 -4.67 -5.95
N SER A 95 -6.87 -4.68 -7.13
CA SER A 95 -7.33 -5.53 -8.23
C SER A 95 -6.19 -6.20 -8.96
N ASP A 96 -6.42 -7.45 -9.35
CA ASP A 96 -5.60 -8.12 -10.35
C ASP A 96 -5.88 -7.50 -11.73
N VAL A 97 -4.90 -7.57 -12.62
CA VAL A 97 -5.00 -7.04 -13.99
C VAL A 97 -5.56 -8.09 -14.94
N TYR A 98 -5.28 -9.38 -14.66
CA TYR A 98 -5.65 -10.48 -15.53
C TYR A 98 -6.52 -11.50 -14.81
N ALA A 99 -7.41 -12.14 -15.56
CA ALA A 99 -8.11 -13.33 -15.12
C ALA A 99 -7.37 -14.57 -15.63
N SER A 100 -7.25 -15.57 -14.77
CA SER A 100 -6.71 -16.89 -15.13
C SER A 100 -7.82 -17.82 -15.61
N GLU A 101 -7.46 -18.89 -16.31
CA GLU A 101 -8.40 -19.98 -16.60
C GLU A 101 -8.95 -20.58 -15.30
N PRO A 102 -10.23 -20.98 -15.26
CA PRO A 102 -10.81 -21.60 -14.07
C PRO A 102 -10.02 -22.86 -13.68
N SER A 103 -9.52 -22.90 -12.45
CA SER A 103 -8.90 -24.10 -11.88
C SER A 103 -9.78 -24.68 -10.78
N SER A 104 -9.64 -25.98 -10.50
CA SER A 104 -10.31 -26.64 -9.38
C SER A 104 -9.66 -26.31 -8.02
N GLY A 105 -8.75 -25.34 -7.97
CA GLY A 105 -7.98 -24.95 -6.80
C GLY A 105 -8.68 -23.90 -5.93
N ASP A 106 -7.88 -23.10 -5.23
CA ASP A 106 -8.37 -22.02 -4.38
C ASP A 106 -9.16 -20.97 -5.16
N LYS A 107 -10.13 -20.33 -4.49
CA LYS A 107 -10.83 -19.18 -5.05
C LYS A 107 -9.86 -18.03 -5.31
N GLU A 108 -9.80 -17.59 -6.56
CA GLU A 108 -9.08 -16.39 -6.97
C GLU A 108 -10.03 -15.19 -6.96
N TYR A 109 -9.60 -14.10 -6.31
CA TYR A 109 -10.34 -12.85 -6.28
C TYR A 109 -9.69 -11.88 -7.25
N LEU A 110 -10.49 -11.31 -8.16
CA LEU A 110 -10.03 -10.27 -9.08
C LEU A 110 -10.01 -8.89 -8.44
N VAL A 111 -10.87 -8.67 -7.43
CA VAL A 111 -10.97 -7.40 -6.70
C VAL A 111 -11.20 -7.71 -5.22
N ILE A 112 -10.51 -6.98 -4.35
CA ILE A 112 -10.77 -6.95 -2.91
C ILE A 112 -10.80 -5.50 -2.41
N ALA A 113 -11.63 -5.24 -1.40
CA ALA A 113 -11.70 -3.94 -0.75
C ALA A 113 -11.61 -4.09 0.77
N PHE A 114 -10.79 -3.24 1.38
CA PHE A 114 -10.61 -3.11 2.83
C PHE A 114 -11.06 -1.72 3.27
N GLY A 115 -11.59 -1.58 4.48
CA GLY A 115 -11.95 -0.26 5.00
C GLY A 115 -12.17 -0.29 6.49
N THR A 116 -12.06 0.90 7.10
CA THR A 116 -12.56 1.16 8.45
C THR A 116 -14.08 1.22 8.37
N GLY A 117 -14.79 0.42 9.16
CA GLY A 117 -16.25 0.22 9.08
C GLY A 117 -17.09 1.49 9.02
#